data_AF-A0A368G1J3-F1
#
_entry.id   AF-A0A368G1J3-F1
#
_cell.length_a   1.000
_cell.length_b   1.000
_cell.length_c   1.000
_cell.angle_alpha   90.00
_cell.angle_beta   90.00
_cell.angle_gamma   90.00
#
_symmetry.space_group_name_H-M   'P 1'
#
loop_
_entity.id
_entity.type
_entity.pdbx_description
1 polymer ?
#
loop_
_entity_poly.entity_id
_entity_poly.type
_entity_poly.pdbx_seq_one_letter_code
_entity_poly.pdbx_strand_id
1 'polypeptide(L)'
;MLAIEEGHFHDVLVADIEEDYYSLSLKTYAMLLYKNTRFPKAKCLVKADSDNVLLVRSFERLCDETSHNVPDKLMAAVNKSWFPYSANYRKLPEDVLFTGIFPEITNIRRQHVDGLSFIDAPQYFCRDYLHTYSLHMNRVRNPSLYFKRLISMEGHPC
;
A
#
# COMPACT_ATOMS: atom_id res chain seq x y z
N MET A 1 -5.41 1.99 -24.87
CA MET A 1 -5.46 3.01 -23.81
C MET A 1 -4.26 2.86 -22.89
N LEU A 2 -4.08 1.72 -22.23
CA LEU A 2 -2.88 1.37 -21.44
C LEU A 2 -1.54 1.58 -22.17
N ALA A 3 -1.38 1.09 -23.40
CA ALA A 3 -0.13 1.27 -24.15
C ALA A 3 0.18 2.74 -24.51
N ILE A 4 -0.85 3.59 -24.58
CA ILE A 4 -0.68 5.03 -24.82
C ILE A 4 -0.27 5.70 -23.51
N GLU A 5 -0.99 5.42 -22.41
CA GLU A 5 -0.67 5.91 -21.06
C GLU A 5 0.76 5.56 -20.64
N GLU A 6 1.15 4.30 -20.79
CA GLU A 6 2.51 3.84 -20.48
C GLU A 6 3.57 4.51 -21.38
N GLY A 7 3.24 4.80 -22.64
CA GLY A 7 4.12 5.53 -23.54
C GLY A 7 4.35 7.00 -23.15
N HIS A 8 3.52 7.56 -22.28
CA HIS A 8 3.61 8.95 -21.81
C HIS A 8 4.18 9.08 -20.40
N PHE A 9 3.78 8.22 -19.47
CA PHE A 9 4.06 8.40 -18.04
C PHE A 9 5.09 7.42 -17.48
N HIS A 10 5.30 6.26 -18.13
CA HIS A 10 6.28 5.25 -17.73
C HIS A 10 6.17 4.79 -16.27
N ASP A 11 4.94 4.74 -15.75
CA ASP A 11 4.61 4.46 -14.35
C ASP A 11 3.65 3.26 -14.20
N VAL A 12 3.37 2.53 -15.29
CA VAL A 12 2.48 1.37 -15.27
C VAL A 12 3.27 0.06 -15.29
N LEU A 13 3.02 -0.79 -14.29
CA LEU A 13 3.53 -2.16 -14.24
C LEU A 13 2.40 -3.14 -14.54
N VAL A 14 2.50 -3.83 -15.67
CA VAL A 14 1.53 -4.85 -16.06
C VAL A 14 2.07 -6.23 -15.65
N ALA A 15 1.32 -6.93 -14.81
CA ALA A 15 1.55 -8.32 -14.51
C ALA A 15 0.59 -9.18 -15.35
N ASP A 16 1.09 -10.30 -15.89
CA ASP A 16 0.28 -11.27 -16.64
C ASP A 16 -0.57 -12.12 -15.68
N ILE A 17 -1.60 -11.48 -15.12
CA ILE A 17 -2.55 -12.04 -14.16
C ILE A 17 -3.95 -11.67 -14.64
N GLU A 18 -4.86 -12.64 -14.67
CA GLU A 18 -6.28 -12.36 -14.88
C GLU A 18 -6.82 -11.60 -13.66
N GLU A 19 -7.16 -10.32 -13.84
CA GLU A 19 -7.58 -9.45 -12.74
C GLU A 19 -9.01 -9.77 -12.28
N ASP A 20 -9.12 -10.22 -11.03
CA ASP A 20 -10.36 -10.32 -10.28
C ASP A 20 -10.07 -10.09 -8.78
N TYR A 21 -11.11 -10.07 -7.96
CA TYR A 21 -10.95 -9.86 -6.51
C TYR A 21 -10.12 -10.96 -5.82
N TYR A 22 -10.14 -12.18 -6.36
CA TYR A 22 -9.38 -13.32 -5.82
C TYR A 22 -7.92 -13.35 -6.28
N SER A 23 -7.54 -12.55 -7.28
CA SER A 23 -6.18 -12.44 -7.78
C SER A 23 -5.42 -11.23 -7.23
N LEU A 24 -6.03 -10.43 -6.34
CA LEU A 24 -5.36 -9.31 -5.65
C LEU A 24 -4.10 -9.75 -4.87
N SER A 25 -4.11 -10.95 -4.29
CA SER A 25 -2.92 -11.50 -3.62
C SER A 25 -1.74 -11.72 -4.59
N LEU A 26 -2.02 -12.11 -5.83
CA LEU A 26 -1.01 -12.26 -6.88
C LEU A 26 -0.48 -10.88 -7.31
N LYS A 27 -1.32 -9.85 -7.32
CA LYS A 27 -0.91 -8.47 -7.60
C LYS A 27 0.06 -7.95 -6.53
N THR A 28 -0.22 -8.19 -5.24
CA THR A 28 0.69 -7.83 -4.15
C THR A 28 1.98 -8.64 -4.16
N TYR A 29 1.89 -9.93 -4.51
CA TYR A 29 3.09 -10.74 -4.75
C TYR A 29 3.96 -10.16 -5.88
N ALA A 30 3.35 -9.80 -7.01
CA ALA A 30 4.05 -9.20 -8.14
C ALA A 30 4.72 -7.87 -7.77
N MET A 31 4.03 -7.01 -7.01
CA MET A 31 4.60 -5.76 -6.48
C MET A 31 5.83 -6.02 -5.59
N LEU A 32 5.76 -6.98 -4.66
CA LEU A 32 6.89 -7.32 -3.79
C LEU A 32 8.05 -7.92 -4.57
N LEU A 33 7.78 -8.81 -5.53
CA LEU A 33 8.79 -9.38 -6.41
C LEU A 33 9.48 -8.28 -7.23
N TYR A 34 8.71 -7.33 -7.77
CA TYR A 34 9.24 -6.20 -8.53
C TYR A 34 10.12 -5.29 -7.66
N LYS A 35 9.67 -4.92 -6.46
CA LYS A 35 10.49 -4.16 -5.50
C LYS A 35 11.80 -4.90 -5.23
N ASN A 36 11.75 -6.19 -4.93
CA ASN A 36 12.94 -6.94 -4.54
C ASN A 36 13.93 -7.20 -5.67
N THR A 37 13.46 -7.28 -6.93
CA THR A 37 14.31 -7.60 -8.08
C THR A 37 14.75 -6.39 -8.88
N ARG A 38 13.90 -5.35 -9.01
CA ARG A 38 14.16 -4.17 -9.85
C ARG A 38 14.52 -2.93 -9.04
N PHE A 39 13.96 -2.77 -7.84
CA PHE A 39 14.20 -1.62 -6.96
C PHE A 39 14.62 -2.02 -5.54
N PRO A 40 15.67 -2.87 -5.38
CA PRO A 40 16.04 -3.40 -4.07
C PRO A 40 16.48 -2.30 -3.07
N LYS A 41 16.90 -1.14 -3.58
CA LYS A 41 17.34 0.01 -2.77
C LYS A 41 16.21 0.88 -2.25
N ALA A 42 14.96 0.65 -2.66
CA ALA A 42 13.82 1.38 -2.12
C ALA A 42 13.67 1.10 -0.62
N LYS A 43 13.76 2.17 0.19
CA LYS A 43 13.79 2.10 1.66
C LYS A 43 12.48 1.58 2.23
N CYS A 44 11.36 2.05 1.70
CA CYS A 44 10.02 1.66 2.11
C CYS A 44 9.14 1.38 0.90
N LEU A 45 8.08 0.61 1.14
CA LEU A 45 7.05 0.29 0.17
C LEU A 45 5.70 0.60 0.81
N VAL A 46 4.94 1.49 0.18
CA VAL A 46 3.56 1.79 0.55
C VAL A 46 2.66 1.21 -0.54
N LYS A 47 1.72 0.35 -0.14
CA LYS A 47 0.64 -0.12 -1.00
C LYS A 47 -0.63 0.65 -0.65
N ALA A 48 -1.32 1.15 -1.67
CA ALA A 48 -2.59 1.82 -1.54
C ALA A 48 -3.46 1.50 -2.75
N ASP A 49 -4.77 1.64 -2.58
CA ASP A 49 -5.72 1.47 -3.67
C ASP A 49 -5.80 2.77 -4.48
N SER A 50 -6.26 2.68 -5.72
CA SER A 50 -6.32 3.84 -6.64
C SER A 50 -7.32 4.91 -6.21
N ASP A 51 -8.21 4.60 -5.26
CA ASP A 51 -9.16 5.52 -4.64
C ASP A 51 -8.69 6.00 -3.26
N ASN A 52 -7.43 5.73 -2.86
CA ASN A 52 -6.79 6.41 -1.76
C ASN A 52 -5.99 7.63 -2.24
N VAL A 53 -6.05 8.70 -1.45
CA VAL A 53 -5.07 9.78 -1.56
C VAL A 53 -4.15 9.75 -0.36
N LEU A 54 -2.85 9.85 -0.64
CA LEU A 54 -1.77 9.75 0.32
C LEU A 54 -1.11 11.11 0.56
N LEU A 55 -0.80 11.40 1.81
CA LEU A 55 0.11 12.48 2.20
C LEU A 55 1.54 11.94 2.19
N VAL A 56 2.24 12.12 1.06
CA VAL A 56 3.55 11.51 0.81
C VAL A 56 4.56 11.88 1.89
N ARG A 57 4.66 13.16 2.29
CA ARG A 57 5.56 13.57 3.38
C ARG A 57 5.30 12.89 4.72
N SER A 58 4.05 12.60 5.06
CA SER A 58 3.73 11.87 6.30
C SER A 58 4.31 10.46 6.22
N PHE A 59 4.12 9.78 5.09
CA PHE A 59 4.69 8.44 4.86
C PHE A 59 6.23 8.43 4.80
N GLU A 60 6.87 9.48 4.30
CA GLU A 60 8.34 9.62 4.34
C GLU A 60 8.86 9.65 5.78
N ARG A 61 8.20 10.41 6.68
CA ARG A 61 8.55 10.42 8.11
C ARG A 61 8.35 9.05 8.76
N LEU A 62 7.21 8.42 8.52
CA LEU A 62 6.95 7.06 9.03
C LEU A 62 7.96 6.04 8.48
N CYS A 63 8.42 6.21 7.24
CA CYS A 63 9.46 5.39 6.64
C CYS A 63 10.82 5.55 7.36
N ASP A 64 11.14 6.76 7.82
CA ASP A 64 12.35 7.00 8.60
C ASP A 64 12.30 6.34 9.98
N GLU A 65 11.12 6.22 10.57
CA GLU A 65 10.88 5.69 11.92
C GLU A 65 10.67 4.16 11.96
N THR A 66 10.49 3.50 10.82
CA THR A 66 10.13 2.07 10.73
C THR A 66 11.24 1.17 10.16
N SER A 67 11.09 -0.15 10.34
CA SER A 67 12.06 -1.16 9.88
C SER A 67 12.00 -1.39 8.36
N HIS A 68 13.15 -1.36 7.68
CA HIS A 68 13.23 -1.41 6.20
C HIS A 68 13.21 -2.81 5.57
N ASN A 69 13.21 -3.88 6.39
CA ASN A 69 13.32 -5.27 5.90
C ASN A 69 11.98 -6.01 5.74
N VAL A 70 10.85 -5.31 5.84
CA VAL A 70 9.51 -5.92 5.76
C VAL A 70 9.28 -6.65 4.42
N PRO A 71 9.56 -6.06 3.24
CA PRO A 71 9.33 -6.76 1.96
C PRO A 71 10.10 -8.08 1.83
N ASP A 72 11.37 -8.10 2.27
CA ASP A 72 12.20 -9.30 2.19
C ASP A 72 11.68 -10.42 3.11
N LYS A 73 11.24 -10.04 4.32
CA LYS A 73 10.60 -10.99 5.23
C LYS A 73 9.30 -11.52 4.64
N LEU A 74 8.44 -10.67 4.08
CA LEU A 74 7.20 -11.13 3.43
C LEU A 74 7.48 -12.10 2.28
N MET A 75 8.50 -11.84 1.45
CA MET A 75 8.92 -12.78 0.40
C MET A 75 9.42 -14.12 0.98
N ALA A 76 10.14 -14.09 2.10
CA ALA A 76 10.53 -15.31 2.81
C ALA A 76 9.31 -16.08 3.37
N ALA A 77 8.27 -15.40 3.86
CA ALA A 77 7.02 -16.02 4.30
C ALA A 77 6.27 -16.66 3.13
N VAL A 78 6.19 -15.98 1.97
CA VAL A 78 5.57 -16.54 0.76
C VAL A 78 6.20 -17.90 0.44
N ASN A 79 7.53 -17.96 0.38
CA ASN A 79 8.28 -19.20 0.07
C ASN A 79 8.10 -20.32 1.12
N LYS A 80 7.86 -19.95 2.39
CA LYS A 80 7.63 -20.91 3.49
C LYS A 80 6.16 -21.36 3.60
N SER A 81 5.25 -20.72 2.89
CA SER A 81 3.80 -20.96 2.97
C SER A 81 3.30 -21.88 1.84
N TRP A 82 1.99 -22.12 1.82
CA TRP A 82 1.32 -22.83 0.71
C TRP A 82 1.11 -21.97 -0.54
N PHE A 83 1.51 -20.69 -0.52
CA PHE A 83 1.27 -19.74 -1.62
C PHE A 83 1.84 -20.20 -2.98
N PRO A 84 3.04 -20.79 -3.09
CA PRO A 84 3.54 -21.30 -4.37
C PRO A 84 2.78 -22.55 -4.84
N TYR A 85 2.24 -23.33 -3.92
CA TYR A 85 1.77 -24.71 -4.17
C TYR A 85 0.25 -24.85 -4.29
N SER A 86 -0.53 -23.86 -3.81
CA SER A 86 -2.00 -23.97 -3.74
C SER A 86 -2.69 -22.76 -4.36
N ALA A 87 -3.45 -23.00 -5.44
CA ALA A 87 -4.30 -21.98 -6.04
C ALA A 87 -5.38 -21.48 -5.06
N ASN A 88 -5.96 -22.38 -4.25
CA ASN A 88 -6.95 -22.00 -3.24
C ASN A 88 -6.35 -21.09 -2.17
N TYR A 89 -5.09 -21.34 -1.79
CA TYR A 89 -4.39 -20.49 -0.84
C TYR A 89 -4.12 -19.10 -1.42
N ARG A 90 -3.78 -19.02 -2.72
CA ARG A 90 -3.66 -17.73 -3.44
C ARG A 90 -4.99 -16.98 -3.54
N LYS A 91 -6.13 -17.67 -3.55
CA LYS A 91 -7.46 -17.03 -3.57
C LYS A 91 -7.90 -16.44 -2.22
N LEU A 92 -7.12 -16.63 -1.14
CA LEU A 92 -7.40 -15.92 0.11
C LEU A 92 -7.29 -14.41 -0.10
N PRO A 93 -8.08 -13.58 0.61
CA PRO A 93 -7.98 -12.14 0.51
C PRO A 93 -6.55 -11.66 0.72
N GLU A 94 -6.14 -10.70 -0.09
CA GLU A 94 -4.78 -10.18 -0.08
C GLU A 94 -4.35 -9.72 1.32
N ASP A 95 -5.20 -8.95 2.01
CA ASP A 95 -4.90 -8.46 3.36
C ASP A 95 -4.75 -9.60 4.35
N VAL A 96 -5.56 -10.66 4.24
CA VAL A 96 -5.45 -11.86 5.10
C VAL A 96 -4.09 -12.52 4.93
N LEU A 97 -3.53 -12.54 3.72
CA LEU A 97 -2.21 -13.11 3.46
C LEU A 97 -1.08 -12.15 3.87
N PHE A 98 -1.04 -10.96 3.30
CA PHE A 98 0.12 -10.06 3.36
C PHE A 98 0.14 -9.17 4.61
N THR A 99 -1.00 -8.88 5.21
CA THR A 99 -1.08 -8.21 6.52
C THR A 99 -1.39 -9.19 7.65
N GLY A 100 -1.90 -10.38 7.35
CA GLY A 100 -2.29 -11.41 8.33
C GLY A 100 -1.24 -12.50 8.53
N ILE A 101 -1.28 -13.50 7.65
CA ILE A 101 -0.56 -14.78 7.81
C ILE A 101 0.95 -14.64 7.59
N PHE A 102 1.40 -13.91 6.57
CA PHE A 102 2.83 -13.80 6.26
C PHE A 102 3.64 -13.03 7.31
N PRO A 103 3.12 -11.91 7.86
CA PRO A 103 3.72 -11.28 9.04
C PRO A 103 3.87 -12.25 10.21
N GLU A 104 2.88 -13.10 10.46
CA GLU A 104 2.92 -14.09 11.55
C GLU A 104 4.05 -15.12 11.34
N ILE A 105 4.15 -15.69 10.14
CA ILE A 105 5.21 -16.66 9.78
C ILE A 105 6.62 -16.09 9.99
N THR A 106 6.78 -14.77 9.83
CA THR A 106 8.09 -14.09 9.90
C THR A 106 8.29 -13.25 11.16
N ASN A 107 7.36 -13.37 12.11
CA ASN A 107 7.37 -12.63 13.37
C ASN A 107 7.51 -11.10 13.15
N ILE A 108 6.85 -10.57 12.12
CA ILE A 108 6.75 -9.13 11.90
C ILE A 108 5.67 -8.60 12.85
N ARG A 109 6.08 -7.80 13.82
CA ARG A 109 5.14 -7.09 14.69
C ARG A 109 4.40 -6.02 13.89
N ARG A 110 3.09 -6.16 13.79
CA ARG A 110 2.20 -5.13 13.25
C ARG A 110 2.02 -4.03 14.28
N GLN A 111 2.21 -2.79 13.85
CA GLN A 111 1.96 -1.61 14.67
C GLN A 111 0.73 -0.91 14.09
N HIS A 112 -0.23 -0.62 14.95
CA HIS A 112 -1.33 0.24 14.56
C HIS A 112 -0.80 1.67 14.44
N VAL A 113 -1.13 2.32 13.34
CA VAL A 113 -0.80 3.73 13.09
C VAL A 113 -2.12 4.46 12.88
N ASP A 114 -2.41 5.41 13.76
CA ASP A 114 -3.57 6.28 13.63
C ASP A 114 -3.43 7.20 12.40
N GLY A 115 -4.54 7.74 11.90
CA GLY A 115 -4.52 8.71 10.78
C GLY A 115 -4.50 8.09 9.38
N LEU A 116 -4.59 6.76 9.26
CA LEU A 116 -4.97 6.05 8.02
C LEU A 116 -6.52 6.00 7.93
N SER A 117 -7.12 6.95 7.22
CA SER A 117 -8.59 7.12 7.24
C SER A 117 -9.30 6.28 6.17
N PHE A 118 -10.12 5.32 6.62
CA PHE A 118 -10.90 4.43 5.76
C PHE A 118 -12.24 5.03 5.28
N ILE A 119 -12.75 6.07 5.96
CA ILE A 119 -14.03 6.72 5.65
C ILE A 119 -13.82 8.23 5.63
N ASP A 120 -14.29 8.92 4.59
CA ASP A 120 -14.29 10.38 4.39
C ASP A 120 -14.06 11.17 5.68
N ALA A 121 -12.81 11.59 5.92
CA ALA A 121 -12.37 12.10 7.21
C ALA A 121 -11.92 13.57 7.14
N PRO A 122 -12.81 14.53 6.77
CA PRO A 122 -12.45 15.95 6.74
C PRO A 122 -12.21 16.55 8.14
N GLN A 123 -12.37 15.77 9.23
CA GLN A 123 -12.28 16.24 10.62
C GLN A 123 -10.94 15.91 11.31
N TYR A 124 -10.02 15.19 10.67
CA TYR A 124 -8.70 14.87 11.24
C TYR A 124 -7.67 15.95 10.90
N PHE A 125 -8.00 17.21 11.18
CA PHE A 125 -6.98 18.25 11.30
C PHE A 125 -6.35 18.10 12.68
N CYS A 126 -5.15 17.48 12.75
CA CYS A 126 -4.31 17.43 13.95
C CYS A 126 -5.10 17.32 15.27
N ARG A 127 -6.06 16.39 15.32
CA ARG A 127 -6.83 16.18 16.55
C ARG A 127 -5.93 15.35 17.45
N ASP A 128 -5.61 15.89 18.62
CA ASP A 128 -4.76 15.24 19.62
C ASP A 128 -3.31 14.98 19.14
N TYR A 129 -2.74 15.88 18.32
CA TYR A 129 -1.38 15.78 17.75
C TYR A 129 -1.13 14.60 16.79
N LEU A 130 -2.21 13.98 16.27
CA LEU A 130 -2.11 12.86 15.34
C LEU A 130 -1.94 13.32 13.89
N HIS A 131 -0.98 12.70 13.19
CA HIS A 131 -0.74 12.94 11.76
C HIS A 131 -1.76 12.22 10.89
N THR A 132 -2.29 12.90 9.87
CA THR A 132 -3.05 12.24 8.80
C THR A 132 -2.08 11.68 7.75
N TYR A 133 -2.32 10.43 7.33
CA TYR A 133 -1.50 9.72 6.34
C TYR A 133 -2.26 9.51 5.02
N SER A 134 -3.51 9.06 5.08
CA SER A 134 -4.28 8.75 3.88
C SER A 134 -5.77 8.99 4.09
N LEU A 135 -6.48 9.20 2.97
CA LEU A 135 -7.93 9.30 2.94
C LEU A 135 -8.51 8.47 1.78
N HIS A 136 -9.45 7.58 2.09
CA HIS A 136 -10.17 6.78 1.10
C HIS A 136 -11.31 7.59 0.46
N MET A 137 -11.34 7.69 -0.87
CA MET A 137 -12.25 8.53 -1.65
C MET A 137 -13.48 7.78 -2.18
N ASN A 138 -14.10 6.94 -1.35
CA ASN A 138 -15.15 6.00 -1.78
C ASN A 138 -16.43 6.68 -2.32
N ARG A 139 -16.64 7.99 -2.05
CA ARG A 139 -17.89 8.71 -2.37
C ARG A 139 -17.67 10.14 -2.89
N VAL A 140 -16.47 10.46 -3.36
CA VAL A 140 -16.10 11.83 -3.67
C VAL A 140 -16.57 12.24 -5.06
N ARG A 141 -17.57 13.12 -5.15
CA ARG A 141 -18.07 13.67 -6.43
C ARG A 141 -17.02 14.47 -7.21
N ASN A 142 -16.03 15.03 -6.52
CA ASN A 142 -14.93 15.79 -7.12
C ASN A 142 -13.61 15.47 -6.40
N PRO A 143 -12.90 14.38 -6.81
CA PRO A 143 -11.66 13.94 -6.18
C PRO A 143 -10.60 15.04 -6.12
N SER A 144 -10.54 15.89 -7.15
CA SER A 144 -9.58 17.00 -7.24
C SER A 144 -9.73 18.02 -6.12
N LEU A 145 -10.95 18.28 -5.63
CA LEU A 145 -11.17 19.20 -4.50
C LEU A 145 -10.60 18.62 -3.20
N TYR A 146 -10.81 17.32 -2.96
CA TYR A 146 -10.32 16.66 -1.76
C TYR A 146 -8.81 16.48 -1.81
N PHE A 147 -8.26 16.15 -2.98
CA PHE A 147 -6.82 16.12 -3.23
C PHE A 147 -6.17 17.48 -2.92
N LYS A 148 -6.73 18.58 -3.44
CA LYS A 148 -6.27 19.94 -3.14
C LYS A 148 -6.33 20.26 -1.64
N ARG A 149 -7.42 19.87 -0.97
CA ARG A 149 -7.55 20.05 0.50
C ARG A 149 -6.49 19.25 1.25
N LEU A 150 -6.30 17.99 0.90
CA LEU A 150 -5.32 17.13 1.58
C LEU A 150 -3.90 17.68 1.38
N ILE A 151 -3.50 18.00 0.14
CA ILE A 151 -2.16 18.54 -0.13
C ILE A 151 -1.96 19.92 0.49
N SER A 152 -3.00 20.75 0.62
CA SER A 152 -2.88 22.01 1.36
C SER A 152 -2.51 21.83 2.83
N MET A 153 -2.59 20.60 3.36
CA MET A 153 -2.18 20.25 4.72
C MET A 153 -0.73 19.73 4.77
N GLU A 154 -0.08 19.48 3.62
CA GLU A 154 1.25 18.91 3.56
C GLU A 154 2.32 19.89 4.09
N GLY A 155 3.11 19.44 5.06
CA GLY A 155 4.21 20.24 5.65
C GLY A 155 3.79 21.15 6.82
N HIS A 156 2.51 21.18 7.19
CA HIS A 156 2.08 21.82 8.43
C HIS A 156 2.31 20.87 9.62
N PRO A 157 2.96 21.32 10.72
CA PRO A 157 3.05 20.52 11.93
C PRO A 157 1.66 20.34 12.54
N CYS A 158 1.43 19.14 13.08
CA CYS A 158 0.70 19.00 14.34
C CYS A 158 1.72 19.31 15.46
#